data_AF-A0A382RVI7-F1
#
_entry.id   AF-A0A382RVI7-F1
#
_cell.length_a   1.000
_cell.length_b   1.000
_cell.length_c   1.000
_cell.angle_alpha   90.00
_cell.angle_beta   90.00
_cell.angle_gamma   90.00
#
_symmetry.space_group_name_H-M   'P 1'
#
loop_
_entity.id
_entity.type
_entity.pdbx_description
1 polymer ?
#
loop_
_entity_poly.entity_id
_entity_poly.type
_entity_poly.pdbx_seq_one_letter_code
_entity_poly.pdbx_strand_id
1 'polypeptide(L)' 'MKTFKEVRDRNYKDEYKKFQSSPERIKYRSELVKFNREKGTYGNGDKKDASHKGGKIVGFEPQSKNRGRAEASRLKKVK' A
#
# COMPACT_ATOMS: atom_id res chain seq x y z
N MET A 1 24.77 2.17 -27.33
CA MET A 1 23.35 2.29 -27.72
C MET A 1 22.66 0.98 -27.40
N LYS A 2 21.73 0.95 -26.45
CA LYS A 2 20.95 -0.27 -26.17
C LYS A 2 19.98 -0.51 -27.32
N THR A 3 19.92 -1.75 -27.80
CA THR A 3 19.09 -2.15 -28.94
C THR A 3 17.62 -2.27 -28.52
N PHE A 4 16.69 -2.07 -29.46
CA PHE A 4 15.24 -2.11 -29.22
C PHE A 4 14.73 -3.43 -28.60
N LYS A 5 15.53 -4.51 -28.73
CA LYS A 5 15.27 -5.83 -28.14
C LYS A 5 15.43 -5.83 -26.61
N GLU A 6 16.42 -5.10 -26.09
CA GLU A 6 16.68 -5.00 -24.64
C GLU A 6 15.57 -4.24 -23.87
N VAL A 7 14.76 -3.44 -24.56
CA VAL A 7 13.62 -2.70 -23.97
C VAL A 7 12.35 -3.56 -23.90
N ARG A 8 12.30 -4.66 -24.66
CA ARG A 8 11.13 -5.55 -24.78
C ARG A 8 11.10 -6.69 -23.75
N ASP A 9 12.23 -7.04 -23.14
CA ASP A 9 12.31 -8.04 -22.06
C ASP A 9 11.97 -7.48 -20.68
N ARG A 10 11.06 -6.51 -20.61
CA ARG A 10 10.43 -6.14 -19.34
C ARG A 10 9.48 -7.25 -18.94
N ASN A 11 9.99 -8.22 -18.17
CA ASN A 11 9.15 -9.25 -17.59
C ASN A 11 8.31 -8.65 -16.46
N TYR A 12 7.18 -8.08 -16.85
CA TYR A 12 6.21 -7.45 -15.95
C TYR A 12 5.80 -8.38 -14.79
N LYS A 13 5.78 -9.70 -15.02
CA LYS A 13 5.48 -10.70 -14.00
C LYS A 13 6.59 -10.80 -12.95
N ASP A 14 7.85 -10.80 -13.36
CA ASP A 14 9.01 -10.85 -12.45
C ASP A 14 9.22 -9.52 -11.73
N GLU A 15 8.99 -8.40 -12.41
CA GLU A 15 8.97 -7.08 -11.78
C GLU A 15 7.89 -7.03 -10.69
N TYR A 16 6.65 -7.42 -11.01
CA TYR A 16 5.56 -7.47 -10.03
C TYR A 16 5.84 -8.44 -8.87
N LYS A 17 6.49 -9.58 -9.16
CA LYS A 17 6.95 -10.53 -8.15
C LYS A 17 7.97 -9.87 -7.22
N LYS A 18 8.96 -9.14 -7.72
CA LYS A 18 9.95 -8.41 -6.89
C LYS A 18 9.30 -7.46 -5.88
N PHE A 19 8.24 -6.75 -6.26
CA PHE A 19 7.60 -5.74 -5.40
C PHE A 19 6.59 -6.30 -4.38
N GLN A 20 6.06 -7.52 -4.59
CA GLN A 20 5.10 -8.17 -3.68
C GLN A 20 5.67 -9.38 -2.93
N SER A 21 6.87 -9.87 -3.26
CA SER A 21 7.35 -11.18 -2.77
C SER A 21 8.39 -11.13 -1.64
N SER A 22 8.78 -9.97 -1.13
CA SER A 22 9.63 -9.95 0.07
C SER A 22 8.87 -10.62 1.24
N PRO A 23 9.50 -11.56 1.97
CA PRO A 23 8.89 -12.21 3.13
C PRO A 23 8.28 -11.22 4.13
N GLU A 24 8.92 -10.06 4.31
CA GLU A 24 8.44 -8.98 5.19
C GLU A 24 7.14 -8.35 4.68
N ARG A 25 7.03 -8.12 3.37
CA ARG A 25 5.84 -7.54 2.73
C ARG A 25 4.68 -8.51 2.74
N ILE A 26 4.95 -9.81 2.55
CA ILE A 26 3.95 -10.87 2.64
C ILE A 26 3.43 -10.98 4.08
N LYS A 27 4.32 -11.01 5.08
CA LYS A 27 3.96 -11.02 6.51
C LYS A 27 3.13 -9.79 6.88
N TYR A 28 3.53 -8.61 6.41
CA TYR A 28 2.78 -7.40 6.65
C TYR A 28 1.37 -7.45 6.04
N ARG A 29 1.25 -7.95 4.80
CA ARG A 29 -0.05 -8.09 4.13
C ARG A 29 -0.95 -9.11 4.84
N SER A 30 -0.39 -10.21 5.34
CA SER A 30 -1.18 -11.22 6.07
C SER A 30 -1.68 -10.68 7.42
N GLU A 31 -0.84 -9.95 8.16
CA GLU A 31 -1.24 -9.24 9.39
C GLU A 31 -2.36 -8.23 9.12
N LEU A 32 -2.29 -7.52 8.00
CA LEU A 32 -3.29 -6.55 7.55
C LEU A 32 -4.65 -7.21 7.24
N VAL A 33 -4.63 -8.30 6.48
CA VAL A 33 -5.83 -9.06 6.16
C VAL A 33 -6.45 -9.65 7.42
N LYS A 34 -5.63 -10.21 8.32
CA LYS A 34 -6.08 -10.75 9.61
C LYS A 34 -6.73 -9.66 10.47
N PHE A 35 -6.08 -8.52 10.64
CA PHE A 35 -6.61 -7.38 11.38
C PHE A 35 -7.95 -6.89 10.83
N ASN A 36 -8.07 -6.74 9.50
CA ASN A 36 -9.32 -6.32 8.88
C ASN A 36 -10.45 -7.35 9.06
N ARG A 37 -10.12 -8.64 9.02
CA ARG A 37 -11.09 -9.73 9.20
C ARG A 37 -11.56 -9.84 10.65
N GLU A 38 -10.65 -9.71 11.61
CA GLU A 38 -10.95 -9.71 13.05
C GLU A 38 -11.78 -8.49 13.48
N LYS A 39 -11.49 -7.33 12.90
CA LYS A 39 -12.18 -6.07 13.22
C LYS A 39 -13.46 -5.86 12.41
N GLY A 40 -13.75 -6.75 11.44
CA GLY A 40 -14.95 -6.69 10.62
C GLY A 40 -15.05 -5.39 9.82
N THR A 41 -13.96 -4.91 9.24
CA THR A 41 -13.90 -3.57 8.63
C THR A 41 -14.50 -3.52 7.22
N TYR A 42 -14.74 -4.68 6.62
CA TYR A 42 -15.34 -4.76 5.29
C TYR A 42 -16.87 -4.74 5.39
N GLY A 43 -17.49 -3.69 4.84
CA GLY A 43 -18.95 -3.59 4.78
C GLY A 43 -19.65 -3.18 6.09
N ASN A 44 -18.91 -2.73 7.11
CA ASN A 44 -19.48 -2.33 8.41
C ASN A 44 -20.12 -0.94 8.44
N GLY A 45 -19.95 -0.14 7.38
CA GLY A 45 -20.54 1.20 7.27
C GLY A 45 -20.00 2.25 8.25
N ASP A 46 -18.91 1.97 8.97
CA ASP A 46 -18.38 2.85 10.03
C ASP A 46 -17.61 4.08 9.50
N LYS A 47 -17.39 4.13 8.18
CA LYS A 47 -16.63 5.17 7.45
C LYS A 47 -15.19 5.32 7.98
N LYS A 48 -14.61 4.28 8.58
CA LYS A 48 -13.23 4.23 9.05
C LYS A 48 -12.42 3.24 8.22
N ASP A 49 -11.20 3.61 7.88
CA ASP A 49 -10.25 2.75 7.19
C ASP A 49 -9.12 2.34 8.18
N ALA A 50 -8.50 1.18 7.97
CA ALA A 50 -7.30 0.79 8.70
C ALA A 50 -6.17 1.79 8.40
N SER A 51 -5.64 2.44 9.43
CA SER A 51 -4.61 3.45 9.28
C SER A 51 -3.23 2.81 9.15
N HIS A 52 -2.60 3.09 8.02
CA HIS A 52 -1.22 2.71 7.71
C HIS A 52 -0.30 3.90 7.95
N LYS A 53 0.33 3.98 9.11
CA LYS A 53 1.35 4.99 9.42
C LYS A 53 2.71 4.30 9.58
N GLY A 54 3.69 4.75 8.80
CA GLY A 54 5.07 4.27 8.91
C GLY A 54 5.25 2.76 8.70
N GLY A 55 4.41 2.14 7.87
CA GLY A 55 4.48 0.69 7.63
C GLY A 55 3.94 -0.17 8.78
N LYS A 56 3.18 0.40 9.71
CA LYS A 56 2.47 -0.33 10.78
C LYS A 56 0.98 0.01 10.80
N ILE A 57 0.17 -0.93 11.26
CA ILE A 57 -1.26 -0.75 11.47
C ILE A 57 -1.42 -0.11 12.85
N VAL A 58 -1.86 1.14 12.90
CA VAL A 58 -1.95 1.90 14.17
C VAL A 58 -3.38 1.93 14.74
N GLY A 59 -4.37 1.49 13.95
CA GLY A 59 -5.77 1.44 14.36
C GLY A 59 -6.70 1.89 13.24
N PHE A 60 -7.81 2.53 13.61
CA PHE A 60 -8.82 3.03 12.68
C PHE A 60 -8.80 4.55 12.62
N GLU A 61 -8.85 5.10 11.40
CA GLU A 61 -9.01 6.52 11.16
C GLU A 61 -10.16 6.77 10.17
N PRO A 62 -10.80 7.95 10.20
CA PRO A 62 -11.81 8.31 9.22
C PRO A 62 -11.29 8.13 7.79
N GLN A 63 -12.08 7.49 6.92
CA GLN A 63 -11.68 7.20 5.53
C GLN A 63 -11.24 8.46 4.77
N SER A 64 -11.89 9.60 5.04
CA SER A 64 -11.56 10.88 4.40
C SER A 64 -10.15 11.37 4.78
N LYS A 65 -9.77 11.22 6.05
CA LYS A 65 -8.44 11.58 6.55
C LYS A 65 -7.38 10.58 6.10
N ASN A 66 -7.70 9.29 6.03
CA ASN A 66 -6.76 8.26 5.61
C ASN A 66 -6.48 8.35 4.10
N ARG A 67 -7.53 8.42 3.27
CA ARG A 67 -7.43 8.56 1.81
C ARG A 67 -6.93 9.95 1.39
N GLY A 68 -7.29 10.98 2.14
CA GLY A 68 -6.88 12.36 1.91
C GLY A 68 -5.46 12.69 2.41
N ARG A 69 -4.73 11.73 2.98
CA ARG A 69 -3.32 11.92 3.36
C ARG A 69 -2.49 12.07 2.09
N ALA A 70 -2.29 13.31 1.67
CA ALA A 70 -1.35 13.63 0.61
C ALA A 70 0.04 13.14 1.04
N GLU A 71 0.71 12.39 0.18
CA GLU A 71 2.13 12.08 0.36
C GLU A 71 2.90 13.39 0.54
N ALA A 72 3.83 13.45 1.49
CA ALA A 72 4.57 14.68 1.79
C ALA A 72 5.28 15.26 0.55
N SER A 73 5.60 14.42 -0.43
CA SER A 73 6.13 14.79 -1.75
C SER A 73 5.13 15.58 -2.63
N ARG A 74 3.83 15.43 -2.41
CA ARG A 74 2.73 16.08 -3.14
C ARG A 74 2.30 17.40 -2.53
N LEU A 75 2.70 17.68 -1.29
CA LEU A 75 2.43 18.97 -0.66
C LEU A 75 3.32 20.03 -1.31
N LYS A 76 2.70 21.08 -1.84
CA LYS A 76 3.43 22.21 -2.42
C LYS A 76 4.33 22.78 -1.32
N LYS A 77 5.65 22.67 -1.49
CA LYS A 77 6.59 23.33 -0.57
C LYS A 77 6.28 24.81 -0.62
N VAL A 78 5.73 25.34 0.48
CA VAL A 78 5.62 26.78 0.65
C VAL A 78 7.05 27.28 0.78
N LYS A 79 7.40 28.23 -0.08
CA LYS A 79 8.75 28.81 -0.17
C LYS A 79 9.07 29.61 1.08
#